data_AF-A0A1V6PB22-F1
#
_entry.id   AF-A0A1V6PB22-F1
#
_cell.length_a   1.000
_cell.length_b   1.000
_cell.length_c   1.000
_cell.angle_alpha   90.00
_cell.angle_beta   90.00
_cell.angle_gamma   90.00
#
_symmetry.space_group_name_H-M   'P 1'
#
loop_
_entity.id
_entity.type
_entity.pdbx_description
1 polymer ?
#
loop_
_entity_poly.entity_id
_entity_poly.type
_entity_poly.pdbx_seq_one_letter_code
_entity_poly.pdbx_strand_id
1 'polypeptide(L)'
;MQFTILVLTAATLALANPTPSTCGTCNPLSGQNSCDITTSCINTGSTFHCACRAGYKACEAEDIHSQFRLPMPNYQFLVFVPENTVCDTLCDDPYAAPSELCNEVRLYEKCAV
;
A
#
# COMPACT_ATOMS: atom_id res chain seq x y z
N MET A 1 48.06 -28.39 27.16
CA MET A 1 47.13 -28.55 26.03
C MET A 1 46.17 -27.38 26.07
N GLN A 2 46.36 -26.38 25.21
CA GLN A 2 45.55 -25.15 25.16
C GLN A 2 44.59 -25.25 23.98
N PHE A 3 43.28 -25.29 24.23
CA PHE A 3 42.26 -25.27 23.18
C PHE A 3 41.86 -23.81 22.92
N THR A 4 42.31 -23.27 21.79
CA THR A 4 41.93 -21.93 21.33
C THR A 4 40.58 -22.02 20.62
N ILE A 5 39.53 -21.46 21.24
CA ILE A 5 38.18 -21.40 20.64
C ILE A 5 38.10 -20.15 19.76
N LEU A 6 37.91 -20.37 18.45
CA LEU A 6 37.70 -19.31 17.46
C LEU A 6 36.20 -18.98 17.43
N VAL A 7 35.80 -17.82 17.94
CA VAL A 7 34.41 -17.34 17.87
C VAL A 7 34.20 -16.64 16.52
N LEU A 8 33.51 -17.30 15.59
CA LEU A 8 33.06 -16.67 14.34
C LEU A 8 31.84 -15.79 14.64
N THR A 9 32.04 -14.49 14.74
CA THR A 9 30.95 -13.51 14.78
C THR A 9 30.33 -13.41 13.38
N ALA A 10 29.17 -14.04 13.18
CA ALA A 10 28.35 -13.80 12.00
C ALA A 10 27.76 -12.39 12.10
N ALA A 11 28.24 -11.47 11.27
CA ALA A 11 27.61 -10.17 11.10
C ALA A 11 26.28 -10.37 10.36
N THR A 12 25.17 -10.24 11.09
CA THR A 12 23.84 -10.16 10.50
C THR A 12 23.71 -8.82 9.76
N LEU A 13 23.78 -8.87 8.43
CA LEU A 13 23.36 -7.76 7.58
C LEU A 13 21.84 -7.65 7.69
N ALA A 14 21.36 -6.80 8.60
CA ALA A 14 19.98 -6.34 8.56
C ALA A 14 19.83 -5.50 7.28
N LEU A 15 19.14 -6.03 6.27
CA LEU A 15 18.64 -5.18 5.18
C LEU A 15 17.70 -4.17 5.83
N ALA A 16 18.15 -2.92 5.95
CA ALA A 16 17.26 -1.82 6.26
C ALA A 16 16.22 -1.78 5.13
N ASN A 17 14.96 -2.08 5.47
CA ASN A 17 13.86 -1.76 4.57
C ASN A 17 13.95 -0.26 4.28
N PRO A 18 14.06 0.17 3.01
CA PRO A 18 14.09 1.59 2.69
C PRO A 18 12.84 2.23 3.31
N THR A 19 13.05 3.33 4.02
CA THR A 19 11.99 4.17 4.58
C THR A 19 11.03 4.52 3.43
N PRO A 20 9.79 4.00 3.42
CA PRO A 20 9.04 3.88 2.17
C PRO A 20 8.45 5.23 1.77
N SER A 21 8.79 5.64 0.55
CA SER A 21 7.99 6.41 -0.41
C SER A 21 6.78 7.19 0.11
N THR A 22 6.79 8.50 -0.13
CA THR A 22 5.61 9.36 -0.07
C THR A 22 4.51 8.77 -0.96
N CYS A 23 3.42 8.34 -0.34
CA CYS A 23 2.24 7.86 -1.05
C CYS A 23 1.40 9.05 -1.55
N GLY A 24 0.59 8.82 -2.59
CA GLY A 24 -0.40 9.81 -3.00
C GLY A 24 -1.46 10.03 -1.91
N THR A 25 -1.72 11.28 -1.54
CA THR A 25 -2.72 11.68 -0.52
C THR A 25 -3.95 12.32 -1.16
N CYS A 26 -4.97 12.66 -0.37
CA CYS A 26 -6.08 13.51 -0.81
C CYS A 26 -6.48 14.53 0.27
N ASN A 27 -7.16 15.60 -0.14
CA ASN A 27 -7.71 16.58 0.80
C ASN A 27 -9.11 16.16 1.29
N PRO A 28 -9.38 16.06 2.59
CA PRO A 28 -10.70 15.65 3.09
C PRO A 28 -11.82 16.69 2.87
N LEU A 29 -11.48 17.93 2.47
CA LEU A 29 -12.47 18.98 2.23
C LEU A 29 -13.28 18.69 0.96
N SER A 30 -14.60 18.75 1.08
CA SER A 30 -15.53 18.55 -0.04
C SER A 30 -15.22 19.50 -1.18
N GLY A 31 -15.16 18.97 -2.41
CA GLY A 31 -14.79 19.72 -3.62
C GLY A 31 -13.29 19.99 -3.80
N GLN A 32 -12.44 19.54 -2.86
CA GLN A 32 -10.98 19.70 -2.95
C GLN A 32 -10.22 18.38 -2.88
N ASN A 33 -10.92 17.26 -2.72
CA ASN A 33 -10.29 15.96 -2.52
C ASN A 33 -9.44 15.48 -3.70
N SER A 34 -9.67 16.03 -4.89
CA SER A 34 -8.97 15.67 -6.13
C SER A 34 -8.96 14.17 -6.41
N CYS A 35 -9.88 13.41 -5.83
CA CYS A 35 -10.03 11.99 -6.11
C CYS A 35 -10.88 11.86 -7.38
N ASP A 36 -10.51 10.89 -8.22
CA ASP A 36 -11.35 10.55 -9.38
C ASP A 36 -12.71 10.01 -8.92
N ILE A 37 -13.76 10.16 -9.74
CA ILE A 37 -15.12 9.70 -9.43
C ILE A 37 -15.20 8.20 -9.12
N THR A 38 -14.22 7.43 -9.61
CA THR A 38 -14.11 6.00 -9.38
C THR A 38 -13.51 5.63 -8.02
N THR A 39 -13.08 6.63 -7.25
CA THR A 39 -12.40 6.48 -5.96
C THR A 39 -13.09 7.28 -4.87
N SER A 40 -12.64 7.15 -3.62
CA SER A 40 -13.14 7.91 -2.48
C SER A 40 -12.01 8.32 -1.55
N CYS A 41 -12.01 9.57 -1.09
CA CYS A 41 -11.02 10.06 -0.14
C CYS A 41 -11.33 9.52 1.25
N ILE A 42 -10.43 8.70 1.82
CA ILE A 42 -10.63 8.04 3.10
C ILE A 42 -9.49 8.28 4.07
N ASN A 43 -9.81 8.35 5.37
CA ASN A 43 -8.82 8.47 6.43
C ASN A 43 -8.22 7.10 6.75
N THR A 44 -6.91 6.98 6.68
CA THR A 44 -6.17 5.74 7.00
C THR A 44 -5.57 5.72 8.41
N GLY A 45 -5.92 6.72 9.23
CA GLY A 45 -5.44 6.92 10.60
C GLY A 45 -4.34 7.99 10.67
N SER A 46 -3.38 7.98 9.75
CA SER A 46 -2.31 8.98 9.66
C SER A 46 -2.61 10.09 8.66
N THR A 47 -3.14 9.71 7.50
CA THR A 47 -3.25 10.54 6.30
C THR A 47 -4.48 10.13 5.49
N PHE A 48 -4.92 11.01 4.61
CA PHE A 48 -6.05 10.76 3.72
C PHE A 48 -5.55 10.29 2.35
N HIS A 49 -6.22 9.30 1.76
CA HIS A 49 -5.85 8.71 0.48
C HIS A 49 -7.09 8.46 -0.38
N CYS A 50 -6.96 8.55 -1.71
CA CYS A 50 -7.99 8.10 -2.62
C CYS A 50 -7.97 6.56 -2.66
N ALA A 51 -9.08 5.93 -2.30
CA ALA A 51 -9.26 4.48 -2.34
C ALA A 51 -10.21 4.08 -3.45
N CYS A 52 -9.83 3.05 -4.18
CA CYS A 52 -10.66 2.37 -5.17
C CYS A 52 -11.89 1.71 -4.54
N ARG A 53 -12.92 1.48 -5.36
CA ARG A 53 -14.02 0.58 -4.99
C ARG A 53 -13.47 -0.83 -4.75
N ALA A 54 -14.09 -1.59 -3.85
CA ALA A 54 -13.68 -2.96 -3.58
C ALA A 54 -13.67 -3.80 -4.88
N GLY A 55 -12.57 -4.53 -5.12
CA GLY A 55 -12.39 -5.35 -6.31
C GLY A 55 -11.88 -4.59 -7.54
N TYR A 56 -11.51 -3.32 -7.39
CA TYR A 56 -10.91 -2.50 -8.44
C TYR A 56 -9.50 -2.02 -8.05
N LYS A 57 -8.65 -1.89 -9.06
CA LYS A 57 -7.28 -1.38 -9.04
C LYS A 57 -7.08 -0.34 -10.15
N ALA A 58 -6.03 0.47 -10.09
CA ALA A 58 -5.79 1.52 -11.08
C ALA A 58 -5.29 0.92 -12.40
N CYS A 59 -4.27 0.08 -12.31
CA CYS A 59 -3.55 -0.48 -13.44
C CYS A 59 -2.81 -1.77 -13.03
N GLU A 60 -1.96 -2.29 -13.91
CA GLU A 60 -1.08 -3.44 -13.61
C GLU A 60 0.27 -3.02 -13.00
N ALA A 61 0.48 -1.73 -12.73
CA ALA A 61 1.77 -1.25 -12.21
C ALA A 61 1.97 -1.64 -10.73
N GLU A 62 3.15 -2.16 -10.38
CA GLU A 62 3.49 -2.56 -9.01
C GLU A 62 4.14 -1.44 -8.16
N ASP A 63 4.15 -0.20 -8.67
CA ASP A 63 4.80 0.93 -8.03
C ASP A 63 3.84 1.71 -7.11
N ILE A 64 4.34 2.14 -5.96
CA ILE A 64 3.58 2.87 -4.92
C ILE A 64 3.04 4.23 -5.40
N HIS A 65 3.66 4.85 -6.41
CA HIS A 65 3.15 6.08 -7.01
C HIS A 65 2.04 5.83 -8.02
N SER A 66 1.77 4.56 -8.36
CA SER A 66 0.65 4.18 -9.21
C SER A 66 -0.51 3.63 -8.38
N GLN A 67 -0.20 2.68 -7.48
CA GLN A 67 -1.17 2.07 -6.60
C GLN A 67 -0.48 1.32 -5.46
N PHE A 68 -1.20 1.15 -4.34
CA PHE A 68 -0.68 0.46 -3.17
C PHE A 68 -1.80 -0.02 -2.27
N ARG A 69 -1.49 -0.94 -1.36
CA ARG A 69 -2.34 -1.32 -0.24
C ARG A 69 -1.69 -0.94 1.08
N LEU A 70 -2.52 -0.71 2.10
CA LEU A 70 -2.09 -0.46 3.47
C LEU A 70 -2.73 -1.47 4.44
N PRO A 71 -2.09 -1.81 5.57
CA PRO A 71 -2.62 -2.74 6.55
C PRO A 71 -3.74 -2.10 7.38
N MET A 72 -4.88 -1.84 6.74
CA MET A 72 -6.07 -1.31 7.40
C MET A 72 -6.98 -2.45 7.88
N PRO A 73 -7.18 -2.63 9.21
CA PRO A 73 -8.08 -3.66 9.71
C PRO A 73 -9.49 -3.54 9.11
N ASN A 74 -10.02 -4.64 8.60
CA ASN A 74 -11.33 -4.77 7.94
C ASN A 74 -11.47 -4.11 6.56
N TYR A 75 -10.43 -3.42 6.10
CA TYR A 75 -10.41 -2.72 4.81
C TYR A 75 -9.14 -3.03 4.03
N GLN A 76 -8.47 -4.15 4.34
CA GLN A 76 -7.20 -4.50 3.73
C GLN A 76 -7.33 -4.64 2.20
N PHE A 77 -8.51 -4.96 1.69
CA PHE A 77 -8.81 -5.09 0.25
C PHE A 77 -8.83 -3.77 -0.53
N LEU A 78 -8.81 -2.62 0.14
CA LEU A 78 -8.82 -1.34 -0.55
C LEU A 78 -7.47 -1.09 -1.20
N VAL A 79 -7.51 -0.80 -2.50
CA VAL A 79 -6.38 -0.27 -3.27
C VAL A 79 -6.41 1.24 -3.17
N PHE A 80 -5.26 1.85 -2.89
CA PHE A 80 -5.07 3.28 -2.79
C PHE A 80 -4.25 3.80 -3.95
N VAL A 81 -4.53 5.04 -4.34
CA VAL A 81 -3.96 5.69 -5.53
C VAL A 81 -3.72 7.18 -5.26
N PRO A 82 -2.86 7.85 -6.06
CA PRO A 82 -2.76 9.30 -6.05
C PRO A 82 -4.04 10.01 -6.53
N GLU A 83 -4.12 11.30 -6.25
CA GLU A 83 -5.16 12.19 -6.78
C GLU A 83 -5.31 12.05 -8.30
N ASN A 84 -6.54 12.19 -8.80
CA ASN A 84 -6.93 12.15 -10.20
C ASN A 84 -6.60 10.82 -10.92
N THR A 85 -6.38 9.74 -10.17
CA THR A 85 -6.13 8.41 -10.74
C THR A 85 -7.44 7.65 -10.91
N VAL A 86 -7.75 7.25 -12.13
CA VAL A 86 -8.91 6.40 -12.45
C VAL A 86 -8.66 4.98 -11.91
N CYS A 87 -9.68 4.41 -11.27
CA CYS A 87 -9.63 3.07 -10.69
C CYS A 87 -10.81 2.20 -11.15
N ASP A 88 -10.77 1.80 -12.43
CA ASP A 88 -11.80 1.00 -13.09
C ASP A 88 -11.28 -0.34 -13.64
N THR A 89 -10.05 -0.72 -13.32
CA THR A 89 -9.51 -2.04 -13.66
C THR A 89 -9.95 -3.04 -12.60
N LEU A 90 -10.50 -4.20 -12.98
CA LEU A 90 -10.80 -5.25 -12.01
C LEU A 90 -9.51 -5.84 -11.43
N CYS A 91 -9.56 -6.23 -10.17
CA CYS A 91 -8.54 -7.09 -9.59
C CYS A 91 -8.55 -8.48 -10.24
N ASP A 92 -7.43 -9.21 -10.17
CA ASP A 92 -7.22 -10.48 -10.87
C ASP A 92 -8.27 -11.53 -10.49
N ASP A 93 -8.67 -11.55 -9.21
CA ASP A 93 -9.84 -12.26 -8.70
C ASP A 93 -10.80 -11.28 -8.02
N PRO A 94 -11.80 -10.73 -8.74
CA PRO A 94 -12.72 -9.74 -8.20
C PRO A 94 -13.79 -10.36 -7.28
N TYR A 95 -13.83 -11.69 -7.13
CA TYR A 95 -14.79 -12.42 -6.29
C TYR A 95 -14.14 -13.08 -5.07
N ALA A 96 -12.84 -12.87 -4.88
CA ALA A 96 -12.09 -13.37 -3.74
C ALA A 96 -12.71 -12.89 -2.40
N ALA A 97 -12.40 -13.62 -1.33
CA ALA A 97 -12.76 -13.19 0.02
C ALA A 97 -12.16 -11.80 0.33
N PRO A 98 -12.74 -11.01 1.25
CA PRO A 98 -12.22 -9.68 1.58
C PRO A 98 -10.76 -9.64 2.03
N SER A 99 -10.20 -10.74 2.56
CA SER A 99 -8.78 -10.85 2.90
C SER A 99 -7.87 -11.11 1.70
N GLU A 100 -8.42 -11.56 0.59
CA GLU A 100 -7.70 -12.01 -0.61
C GLU A 100 -7.91 -11.10 -1.83
N LEU A 101 -8.93 -10.25 -1.78
CA LEU A 101 -9.27 -9.32 -2.84
C LEU A 101 -8.12 -8.33 -3.12
N CYS A 102 -7.71 -8.25 -4.39
CA CYS A 102 -6.64 -7.39 -4.89
C CYS A 102 -5.24 -7.66 -4.30
N ASN A 103 -4.93 -8.92 -3.91
CA ASN A 103 -3.63 -9.31 -3.32
C ASN A 103 -2.43 -9.17 -4.27
N GLU A 104 -2.67 -9.03 -5.56
CA GLU A 104 -1.65 -8.68 -6.55
C GLU A 104 -1.11 -7.26 -6.38
N VAL A 105 -1.88 -6.34 -5.76
CA VAL A 105 -1.41 -4.99 -5.44
C VAL A 105 -0.54 -5.03 -4.18
N ARG A 106 0.67 -4.48 -4.27
CA ARG A 106 1.66 -4.54 -3.20
C ARG A 106 1.16 -3.86 -1.91
N LEU A 107 1.28 -4.59 -0.80
CA LEU A 107 1.05 -4.10 0.56
C LEU A 107 2.29 -3.37 1.09
N TYR A 108 2.10 -2.16 1.61
CA TYR A 108 3.12 -1.39 2.31
C TYR A 108 2.69 -1.17 3.76
N GLU A 109 3.59 -1.34 4.72
CA GLU A 109 3.29 -1.18 6.15
C GLU A 109 2.80 0.24 6.50
N LYS A 110 3.33 1.25 5.81
CA LYS A 110 2.97 2.66 5.98
C LYS A 110 3.47 3.51 4.81
N CYS A 111 2.94 4.72 4.71
CA CYS A 111 3.44 5.80 3.87
C CYS A 111 4.43 6.69 4.65
N ALA A 112 5.46 7.24 4.00
CA ALA A 112 6.20 8.37 4.55
C ALA A 112 5.31 9.63 4.57
N VAL A 113 5.39 10.38 5.67
CA VAL A 113 4.66 11.64 5.92
C VAL A 113 5.63 12.80 5.84
#